data_AF-X6MGJ8-F1
#
_entry.id   AF-X6MGJ8-F1
#
_cell.length_a   1.000
_cell.length_b   1.000
_cell.length_c   1.000
_cell.angle_alpha   90.00
_cell.angle_beta   90.00
_cell.angle_gamma   90.00
#
_symmetry.space_group_name_H-M   'P 1'
#
loop_
_entity.id
_entity.type
_entity.pdbx_description
1 polymer ?
#
loop_
_entity_poly.entity_id
_entity_poly.type
_entity_poly.pdbx_seq_one_letter_code
_entity_poly.pdbx_strand_id
1 'polypeptide(L)'
;MNSNATVRDLTTERAMNLSATLQNLTESVKFQNITLQYMSFAALMDDVINIWHSEGGETWQLIEPVDGFHPNQLSNAMLASVIWKELEVNYSDLLPPTNPHNDEIIATFGDQGGY
;
A
#
# COMPACT_ATOMS: atom_id res chain seq x y z
N MET A 1 18.56 -7.60 -5.16
CA MET A 1 19.28 -8.88 -5.40
C MET A 1 20.63 -8.64 -6.08
N ASN A 2 21.61 -8.09 -5.37
CA ASN A 2 22.98 -7.91 -5.90
C ASN A 2 23.95 -7.95 -4.72
N SER A 3 25.03 -8.71 -4.81
CA SER A 3 26.02 -8.82 -3.71
C SER A 3 26.79 -7.51 -3.51
N ASN A 4 26.92 -6.68 -4.54
CA ASN A 4 27.57 -5.38 -4.49
C ASN A 4 26.69 -4.36 -3.74
N ALA A 5 27.13 -3.92 -2.56
CA ALA A 5 26.42 -2.94 -1.73
C ALA A 5 26.23 -1.60 -2.44
N THR A 6 27.25 -1.10 -3.13
CA THR A 6 27.18 0.17 -3.87
C THR A 6 26.07 0.14 -4.92
N VAL A 7 25.87 -0.99 -5.61
CA VAL A 7 24.77 -1.12 -6.58
C VAL A 7 23.41 -1.07 -5.88
N ARG A 8 23.27 -1.72 -4.72
CA ARG A 8 22.01 -1.67 -3.94
C ARG A 8 21.73 -0.25 -3.45
N ASP A 9 22.73 0.42 -2.91
CA ASP A 9 22.59 1.77 -2.37
C ASP A 9 22.21 2.78 -3.46
N LEU A 10 22.88 2.72 -4.63
CA LEU A 10 22.53 3.55 -5.79
C LEU A 10 21.14 3.24 -6.35
N THR A 11 20.70 1.98 -6.26
CA THR A 11 19.34 1.58 -6.67
C THR A 11 18.31 2.21 -5.73
N THR A 12 18.53 2.12 -4.42
CA THR A 12 17.66 2.75 -3.41
C THR A 12 17.67 4.28 -3.56
N GLU A 13 18.83 4.90 -3.74
CA GLU A 13 18.93 6.36 -3.96
C GLU A 13 18.11 6.78 -5.17
N ARG A 14 18.24 6.06 -6.30
CA ARG A 14 17.43 6.36 -7.48
C ARG A 14 15.95 6.17 -7.21
N ALA A 15 15.55 5.11 -6.51
CA ALA A 15 14.14 4.89 -6.16
C ALA A 15 13.59 6.06 -5.31
N MET A 16 14.33 6.52 -4.30
CA MET A 16 13.94 7.65 -3.46
C MET A 16 13.82 8.96 -4.25
N ASN A 17 14.72 9.20 -5.22
CA ASN A 17 14.63 10.36 -6.10
C ASN A 17 13.36 10.33 -6.99
N LEU A 18 12.99 9.15 -7.50
CA LEU A 18 11.76 8.97 -8.28
C LEU A 18 10.52 9.14 -7.40
N SER A 19 10.53 8.59 -6.19
CA SER A 19 9.48 8.78 -5.18
C SER A 19 9.27 10.26 -4.86
N ALA A 20 10.35 11.01 -4.61
CA ALA A 20 10.28 12.46 -4.39
C ALA A 20 9.74 13.20 -5.61
N THR A 21 10.07 12.75 -6.83
CA THR A 21 9.52 13.33 -8.06
C THR A 21 8.00 13.15 -8.12
N LEU A 22 7.49 11.96 -7.78
CA LEU A 22 6.05 11.69 -7.73
C LEU A 22 5.35 12.50 -6.63
N GLN A 23 5.95 12.59 -5.45
CA GLN A 23 5.44 13.42 -4.36
C GLN A 23 5.33 14.89 -4.79
N ASN A 24 6.40 15.46 -5.34
CA ASN A 24 6.43 16.85 -5.84
C ASN A 24 5.37 17.09 -6.94
N LEU A 25 5.07 16.08 -7.77
CA LEU A 25 4.04 16.19 -8.79
C LEU A 25 2.65 16.43 -8.18
N THR A 26 2.34 15.77 -7.05
CA THR A 26 1.03 15.94 -6.38
C THR A 26 0.83 17.34 -5.78
N GLU A 27 1.95 18.00 -5.43
CA GLU A 27 1.97 19.37 -4.93
C GLU A 27 1.90 20.40 -6.06
N SER A 28 2.55 20.12 -7.19
CA SER A 28 2.74 21.08 -8.30
C SER A 28 1.71 21.01 -9.41
N VAL A 29 1.02 19.89 -9.59
CA VAL A 29 0.05 19.69 -10.68
C VAL A 29 -1.34 19.45 -10.14
N LYS A 30 -2.33 20.14 -10.72
CA LYS A 30 -3.76 19.96 -10.43
C LYS A 30 -4.52 19.60 -11.70
N PHE A 31 -5.42 18.65 -11.57
CA PHE A 31 -6.34 18.23 -12.63
C PHE A 31 -7.76 18.66 -12.26
N GLN A 32 -8.56 18.98 -13.27
CA GLN A 32 -9.93 19.48 -13.03
C GLN A 32 -10.85 18.44 -12.38
N ASN A 33 -10.68 17.15 -12.72
CA ASN A 33 -11.63 16.09 -12.38
C ASN A 33 -11.03 15.00 -11.48
N ILE A 34 -9.77 15.12 -11.08
CA ILE A 34 -9.06 14.09 -10.30
C ILE A 34 -8.17 14.78 -9.26
N THR A 35 -8.27 14.32 -8.02
CA THR A 35 -7.32 14.67 -6.95
C THR A 35 -6.12 13.74 -7.01
N LEU A 36 -4.92 14.31 -6.92
CA LEU A 36 -3.69 13.53 -6.78
C LEU A 36 -3.26 13.46 -5.32
N GLN A 37 -2.89 12.25 -4.88
CA GLN A 37 -2.22 12.01 -3.61
C GLN A 37 -1.00 11.12 -3.82
N TYR A 38 -0.03 11.25 -2.92
CA TYR A 38 1.16 10.42 -2.87
C TYR A 38 1.23 9.72 -1.52
N MET A 39 1.51 8.42 -1.53
CA MET A 39 1.80 7.62 -0.34
C MET A 39 3.17 6.98 -0.50
N SER A 40 4.00 7.07 0.55
CA SER A 40 5.35 6.51 0.52
C SER A 40 5.31 5.00 0.70
N PHE A 41 5.62 4.24 -0.36
CA PHE A 41 5.75 2.78 -0.26
C PHE A 41 6.77 2.36 0.81
N ALA A 42 7.87 3.09 0.97
CA ALA A 42 8.88 2.78 1.99
C ALA A 42 8.29 2.86 3.41
N ALA A 43 7.54 3.93 3.70
CA ALA A 43 6.90 4.09 5.01
C ALA A 43 5.81 3.03 5.24
N LEU A 44 4.98 2.76 4.23
CA LEU A 44 3.93 1.74 4.32
C LEU A 44 4.50 0.33 4.52
N MET A 45 5.63 0.01 3.85
CA MET A 45 6.29 -1.29 4.02
C MET A 45 7.00 -1.41 5.37
N ASP A 46 7.56 -0.32 5.91
CA ASP A 46 8.09 -0.32 7.28
C ASP A 46 6.98 -0.67 8.28
N ASP A 47 5.78 -0.10 8.11
CA ASP A 47 4.62 -0.45 8.94
C ASP A 47 4.22 -1.93 8.79
N VAL A 48 4.18 -2.47 7.56
CA VAL A 48 3.92 -3.91 7.33
C VAL A 48 4.93 -4.78 8.06
N ILE A 49 6.22 -4.47 7.94
CA ILE A 49 7.30 -5.23 8.59
C ILE A 49 7.17 -5.15 10.10
N ASN A 50 6.90 -3.96 10.65
CA ASN A 50 6.73 -3.75 12.08
C ASN A 50 5.52 -4.51 12.65
N ILE A 51 4.39 -4.48 11.94
CA ILE A 51 3.19 -5.27 12.30
C ILE A 51 3.53 -6.75 12.30
N TRP A 52 4.16 -7.26 11.24
CA TRP A 52 4.49 -8.68 11.12
C TRP A 52 5.45 -9.14 12.23
N HIS A 53 6.47 -8.34 12.53
CA HIS A 53 7.38 -8.62 13.66
C HIS A 53 6.65 -8.60 15.01
N SER A 54 5.69 -7.69 15.21
CA SER A 54 4.91 -7.63 16.45
C SER A 54 4.03 -8.87 16.67
N GLU A 55 3.67 -9.56 15.59
CA GLU A 55 2.93 -10.83 15.60
C GLU A 55 3.84 -12.07 15.69
N GLY A 56 5.17 -11.87 15.80
CA GLY A 56 6.17 -12.93 15.91
C GLY A 56 6.68 -13.46 14.57
N GLY A 57 6.38 -12.76 13.48
CA GLY A 57 6.88 -13.05 12.15
C GLY A 57 8.28 -12.49 11.88
N GLU A 58 8.85 -12.90 10.75
CA GLU A 58 10.16 -12.47 10.26
C GLU A 58 10.04 -11.89 8.85
N THR A 59 10.78 -10.83 8.54
CA THR A 59 10.69 -10.11 7.24
C THR A 59 10.81 -11.02 6.01
N TRP A 60 11.66 -12.05 6.06
CA TRP A 60 11.86 -12.95 4.92
C TRP A 60 10.58 -13.72 4.54
N GLN A 61 9.63 -13.88 5.47
CA GLN A 61 8.34 -14.53 5.23
C GLN A 61 7.38 -13.66 4.42
N LEU A 62 7.72 -12.40 4.13
CA LEU A 62 6.92 -11.46 3.35
C LEU A 62 7.31 -11.46 1.86
N ILE A 63 8.36 -12.21 1.48
CA ILE A 63 8.90 -12.25 0.11
C ILE A 63 8.45 -13.55 -0.57
N GLU A 64 8.16 -13.49 -1.87
CA GLU A 64 7.86 -14.67 -2.69
C GLU A 64 9.04 -15.64 -2.69
N PRO A 65 8.85 -16.90 -2.26
CA PRO A 65 9.96 -17.83 -2.08
C PRO A 65 10.59 -18.31 -3.39
N VAL A 66 9.88 -18.21 -4.52
CA VAL A 66 10.36 -18.69 -5.82
C VAL A 66 11.32 -17.68 -6.46
N ASP A 67 10.98 -16.40 -6.45
CA ASP A 67 11.80 -15.36 -7.08
C ASP A 67 12.70 -14.59 -6.10
N GLY A 68 12.39 -14.62 -4.80
CA GLY A 68 13.15 -13.89 -3.78
C GLY A 68 13.14 -12.38 -3.99
N PHE A 69 12.07 -11.86 -4.60
CA PHE A 69 11.97 -10.47 -5.02
C PHE A 69 10.61 -9.85 -4.69
N HIS A 70 9.51 -10.41 -5.18
CA HIS A 70 8.20 -9.78 -5.02
C HIS A 70 7.68 -9.92 -3.58
N PRO A 71 6.85 -8.98 -3.10
CA PRO A 71 6.01 -9.23 -1.93
C PRO A 71 5.09 -10.41 -2.22
N ASN A 72 4.97 -11.35 -1.28
CA ASN A 72 4.05 -12.48 -1.44
C ASN A 72 2.60 -12.09 -1.15
N GLN A 73 1.69 -13.05 -1.30
CA GLN A 73 0.26 -12.81 -1.07
C GLN A 73 -0.05 -12.23 0.32
N LEU A 74 0.62 -12.71 1.37
CA LEU A 74 0.46 -12.19 2.74
C LEU A 74 0.91 -10.72 2.81
N SER A 75 2.11 -10.42 2.31
CA SER A 75 2.64 -9.05 2.31
C SER A 75 1.76 -8.08 1.53
N ASN A 76 1.19 -8.51 0.40
CA ASN A 76 0.25 -7.69 -0.37
C ASN A 76 -1.05 -7.42 0.42
N ALA A 77 -1.60 -8.43 1.10
CA ALA A 77 -2.79 -8.26 1.93
C ALA A 77 -2.54 -7.32 3.12
N MET A 78 -1.38 -7.46 3.79
CA MET A 78 -0.99 -6.56 4.88
C MET A 78 -0.78 -5.13 4.39
N LEU A 79 -0.11 -4.95 3.25
CA LEU A 79 0.09 -3.63 2.65
C LEU A 79 -1.24 -2.96 2.30
N ALA A 80 -2.22 -3.72 1.78
CA ALA A 80 -3.56 -3.21 1.53
C ALA A 80 -4.25 -2.73 2.81
N SER A 81 -4.11 -3.46 3.92
CA SER A 81 -4.63 -3.05 5.23
C SER A 81 -3.97 -1.77 5.76
N VAL A 82 -2.65 -1.62 5.59
CA VAL A 82 -1.92 -0.41 5.99
C VAL A 82 -2.35 0.78 5.13
N ILE A 83 -2.48 0.61 3.80
CA ILE A 83 -2.99 1.64 2.88
C ILE A 83 -4.42 2.04 3.26
N TRP A 84 -5.29 1.09 3.58
CA TRP A 84 -6.66 1.39 3.98
C TRP A 84 -6.70 2.25 5.24
N LYS A 85 -5.90 1.89 6.25
CA LYS A 85 -5.78 2.69 7.48
C LYS A 85 -5.22 4.09 7.21
N GLU A 86 -4.24 4.21 6.31
CA GLU A 86 -3.69 5.51 5.90
C GLU A 86 -4.76 6.37 5.23
N LEU A 87 -5.59 5.79 4.36
CA LEU A 87 -6.74 6.47 3.75
C LEU A 87 -7.73 6.93 4.83
N GLU A 88 -8.09 6.06 5.78
CA GLU A 88 -9.02 6.41 6.86
C GLU A 88 -8.52 7.56 7.76
N VAL A 89 -7.22 7.57 8.07
CA VAL A 89 -6.65 8.54 9.02
C VAL A 89 -6.30 9.86 8.34
N ASN A 90 -5.62 9.81 7.19
CA ASN A 90 -5.01 10.99 6.57
C ASN A 90 -5.74 11.48 5.31
N TYR A 91 -6.59 10.65 4.71
CA TYR A 91 -7.29 10.95 3.45
C TYR A 91 -8.76 10.55 3.48
N SER A 92 -9.43 10.75 4.63
CA SER A 92 -10.82 10.34 4.83
C SER A 92 -11.80 11.00 3.86
N ASP A 93 -11.42 12.13 3.26
CA ASP A 93 -12.17 12.80 2.20
C ASP A 93 -12.21 12.01 0.88
N LEU A 94 -11.27 11.09 0.68
CA LEU A 94 -11.26 10.17 -0.47
C LEU A 94 -12.14 8.94 -0.27
N LEU A 95 -12.51 8.63 0.98
CA LEU A 95 -13.36 7.50 1.30
C LEU A 95 -14.82 7.96 1.37
N PRO A 96 -15.74 7.37 0.60
CA PRO A 96 -17.15 7.66 0.75
C PRO A 96 -17.64 7.15 2.11
N PRO A 97 -18.73 7.74 2.66
CA PRO A 97 -19.32 7.25 3.88
C PRO A 97 -19.83 5.81 3.70
N THR A 98 -19.84 5.06 4.79
CA THR A 98 -20.49 3.74 4.84
C THR A 98 -21.94 3.87 4.40
N ASN A 99 -22.35 3.06 3.42
CA ASN A 99 -23.72 3.05 2.94
C ASN A 99 -24.65 2.50 4.05
N PRO A 100 -25.65 3.28 4.51
CA PRO A 100 -26.53 2.88 5.61
C PRO A 100 -27.47 1.72 5.23
N HIS A 101 -27.62 1.41 3.94
CA HIS A 101 -28.49 0.33 3.45
C HIS A 101 -27.74 -0.98 3.17
N ASN A 102 -26.47 -1.11 3.59
CA ASN A 102 -25.71 -2.35 3.36
C ASN A 102 -26.44 -3.60 3.90
N ASP A 103 -27.04 -3.52 5.10
CA ASP A 103 -27.79 -4.64 5.68
C ASP A 103 -29.04 -4.99 4.85
N GLU A 104 -29.73 -3.99 4.30
CA GLU A 104 -30.88 -4.18 3.41
C GLU A 104 -30.49 -4.81 2.08
N ILE A 105 -29.36 -4.37 1.52
CA ILE A 105 -28.80 -4.91 0.27
C ILE A 105 -28.46 -6.39 0.47
N ILE A 106 -27.78 -6.74 1.57
CA ILE A 106 -27.43 -8.14 1.88
C ILE A 106 -28.70 -8.97 2.08
N ALA A 107 -29.69 -8.46 2.82
CA ALA A 107 -30.95 -9.17 3.06
C ALA A 107 -31.76 -9.41 1.76
N THR A 108 -31.68 -8.50 0.79
CA THR A 108 -32.46 -8.55 -0.46
C THR A 108 -31.75 -9.31 -1.57
N PHE A 109 -30.43 -9.10 -1.71
CA PHE A 109 -29.64 -9.56 -2.86
C PHE A 109 -28.58 -10.60 -2.49
N GLY A 110 -28.42 -10.95 -1.21
CA GLY A 110 -27.47 -11.96 -0.76
C GLY A 110 -26.03 -11.59 -1.10
N ASP A 111 -25.34 -12.49 -1.80
CA ASP A 111 -23.96 -12.32 -2.26
C ASP A 111 -23.83 -11.42 -3.50
N GLN A 112 -24.94 -10.82 -3.95
CA GLN A 112 -25.01 -9.93 -5.11
C GLN A 112 -24.52 -10.57 -6.42
N GLY A 113 -24.52 -11.90 -6.51
CA GLY A 113 -24.07 -12.66 -7.68
C GLY A 113 -22.66 -13.26 -7.58
N GLY A 114 -21.93 -13.01 -6.48
CA GLY A 114 -20.64 -13.65 -6.15
C GLY A 114 -19.45 -13.31 -7.08
N TYR A 115 -18.25 -13.73 -6.64
CA TYR A 115 -17.00 -13.82 -7.41
C TYR A 115 -16.15 -14.99 -6.90
#